data_AF-A0A7J2PNM3-F1
#
_entry.id   AF-A0A7J2PNM3-F1
#
_cell.length_a   1.000
_cell.length_b   1.000
_cell.length_c   1.000
_cell.angle_alpha   90.00
_cell.angle_beta   90.00
_cell.angle_gamma   90.00
#
_symmetry.space_group_name_H-M   'P 1'
#
loop_
_entity.id
_entity.type
_entity.pdbx_description
1 polymer ?
#
loop_
_entity_poly.entity_id
_entity_poly.type
_entity_poly.pdbx_seq_one_letter_code
_entity_poly.pdbx_strand_id
1 'polypeptide(L)'
;MSNDQKNVEHHELEKIRMRKMKALIEAKKRQERIFSLSEKIEYVLKIVLAPEAYSYLNNIKSKEPNVYQAIFNELMNPEVIQKIDYLLAIIQQRGGIQKRIPLDAIILLERKAKGIRSKIQVKRGDNIMDLGSFLTK
;
A
#
# COMPACT_ATOMS: atom_id res chain seq x y z
N MET A 1 -49.43 36.04 -15.48
CA MET A 1 -48.57 35.60 -14.37
C MET A 1 -48.21 34.11 -14.54
N SER A 2 -47.59 33.67 -15.65
CA SER A 2 -47.43 32.21 -15.89
C SER A 2 -46.26 31.74 -16.78
N ASN A 3 -45.45 32.63 -17.38
CA ASN A 3 -44.33 32.21 -18.24
C ASN A 3 -42.95 32.37 -17.58
N ASP A 4 -42.74 33.38 -16.73
CA ASP A 4 -41.43 33.61 -16.12
C ASP A 4 -41.06 32.57 -15.06
N GLN A 5 -42.01 32.12 -14.23
CA GLN A 5 -41.76 31.06 -13.23
C GLN A 5 -41.40 29.72 -13.89
N LYS A 6 -42.06 29.34 -15.00
CA LYS A 6 -41.73 28.12 -15.75
C LYS A 6 -40.32 28.16 -16.34
N ASN A 7 -39.88 29.33 -16.84
CA ASN A 7 -38.53 29.50 -17.35
C ASN A 7 -37.47 29.44 -16.24
N VAL A 8 -37.75 30.00 -15.05
CA VAL A 8 -36.85 29.93 -13.89
C VAL A 8 -36.70 28.49 -13.40
N GLU A 9 -37.82 27.77 -13.22
CA GLU A 9 -37.81 26.35 -12.84
C GLU A 9 -37.06 25.48 -13.86
N HIS A 10 -37.27 25.73 -15.16
CA HIS A 10 -36.59 24.99 -16.21
C HIS A 10 -35.07 25.21 -16.19
N HIS A 11 -34.64 26.44 -15.87
CA HIS A 11 -33.23 26.80 -15.77
C HIS A 11 -32.57 26.22 -14.50
N GLU A 12 -33.31 26.11 -13.39
CA GLU A 12 -32.83 25.45 -12.18
C GLU A 12 -32.70 23.92 -12.36
N LEU A 13 -33.68 23.30 -13.00
CA LEU A 13 -33.64 21.88 -13.36
C LEU A 13 -32.46 21.56 -14.28
N GLU A 14 -32.16 22.44 -15.23
CA GLU A 14 -31.03 22.30 -16.13
C GLU A 14 -29.68 22.47 -15.41
N LYS A 15 -29.57 23.42 -14.48
CA LYS A 15 -28.40 23.55 -13.58
C LYS A 15 -28.18 22.29 -12.74
N ILE A 16 -29.25 21.70 -12.20
CA ILE A 16 -29.17 20.46 -11.41
C ILE A 16 -28.75 19.29 -12.28
N ARG A 17 -29.30 19.17 -13.50
CA ARG A 17 -28.94 18.13 -14.47
C ARG A 17 -27.46 18.23 -14.88
N MET A 18 -26.98 19.43 -15.16
CA MET A 18 -25.57 19.68 -15.48
C MET A 18 -24.63 19.36 -14.33
N ARG A 19 -25.00 19.70 -13.08
CA ARG A 19 -24.23 19.32 -11.89
C ARG A 19 -24.17 17.80 -11.71
N LYS A 20 -25.29 17.10 -11.85
CA LYS A 20 -25.32 15.63 -11.78
C LYS A 20 -24.52 14.97 -12.91
N MET A 21 -24.62 15.49 -14.12
CA MET A 21 -23.85 14.97 -15.26
C MET A 21 -22.34 15.15 -15.04
N LYS A 22 -21.90 16.31 -14.54
CA LYS A 22 -20.49 16.53 -14.15
C LYS A 22 -20.04 15.57 -13.05
N ALA A 23 -20.85 15.37 -12.01
CA ALA A 23 -20.54 14.43 -10.94
C ALA A 23 -20.42 12.98 -11.44
N LEU A 24 -21.30 12.56 -12.35
CA LEU A 24 -21.25 11.23 -12.98
C LEU A 24 -20.02 11.07 -13.88
N ILE A 25 -19.67 12.09 -14.66
CA ILE A 25 -18.46 12.08 -15.50
C ILE A 25 -17.20 12.04 -14.64
N GLU A 26 -17.12 12.80 -13.56
CA GLU A 26 -15.98 12.75 -12.63
C GLU A 26 -15.88 11.41 -11.91
N ALA A 27 -17.00 10.84 -11.47
CA ALA A 27 -17.04 9.51 -10.88
C ALA A 27 -16.56 8.43 -11.87
N LYS A 28 -17.01 8.52 -13.13
CA LYS A 28 -16.60 7.62 -14.21
C LYS A 28 -15.12 7.79 -14.56
N LYS A 29 -14.63 9.03 -14.62
CA LYS A 29 -13.22 9.36 -14.88
C LYS A 29 -12.29 8.94 -13.75
N ARG A 30 -12.79 8.83 -12.51
CA ARG A 30 -12.08 8.20 -11.38
C ARG A 30 -12.05 6.68 -11.50
N GLN A 31 -13.10 6.06 -12.03
CA GLN A 31 -13.17 4.61 -12.28
C GLN A 31 -12.34 4.16 -13.49
N GLU A 32 -12.24 4.98 -14.54
CA GLU A 32 -11.57 4.64 -15.81
C GLU A 32 -10.06 4.92 -15.82
N ARG A 33 -9.43 5.31 -14.69
CA ARG A 33 -7.96 5.30 -14.63
C ARG A 33 -7.51 3.84 -14.68
N ILE A 34 -7.09 3.39 -15.86
CA ILE A 34 -6.41 2.11 -16.05
C ILE A 34 -5.08 2.23 -15.31
N PHE A 35 -5.08 1.88 -14.02
CA PHE A 35 -3.86 1.79 -13.26
C PHE A 35 -3.07 0.58 -13.77
N SER A 36 -1.83 0.83 -14.18
CA SER A 36 -0.87 -0.23 -14.44
C SER A 36 -0.69 -1.08 -13.18
N LEU A 37 -0.30 -2.35 -13.35
CA LEU A 37 -0.04 -3.25 -12.22
C LEU A 37 0.98 -2.63 -11.24
N SER A 38 2.00 -1.95 -11.76
CA SER A 38 3.00 -1.22 -10.98
C SER A 38 2.41 -0.13 -10.10
N GLU A 39 1.50 0.68 -10.63
CA GLU A 39 0.86 1.76 -9.86
C GLU A 39 -0.05 1.21 -8.77
N LYS A 40 -0.76 0.11 -9.06
CA LYS A 40 -1.57 -0.60 -8.06
C LYS A 40 -0.71 -1.09 -6.91
N ILE A 41 0.43 -1.72 -7.22
CA ILE A 41 1.41 -2.17 -6.24
C ILE A 41 1.94 -1.02 -5.40
N GLU A 42 2.36 0.06 -6.04
CA GLU A 42 2.89 1.23 -5.35
C GLU A 42 1.86 1.86 -4.40
N TYR A 43 0.61 1.96 -4.85
CA TYR A 43 -0.49 2.46 -4.04
C TYR A 43 -0.78 1.58 -2.82
N VAL A 44 -0.83 0.25 -3.02
CA VAL A 44 -1.01 -0.71 -1.92
C VAL A 44 0.14 -0.60 -0.92
N LEU A 45 1.39 -0.60 -1.38
CA LEU A 45 2.57 -0.47 -0.52
C LEU A 45 2.52 0.83 0.30
N LYS A 46 2.16 1.94 -0.31
CA LYS A 46 2.05 3.24 0.36
C LYS A 46 1.01 3.25 1.50
N ILE A 47 -0.04 2.44 1.40
CA ILE A 47 -1.11 2.37 2.39
C ILE A 47 -0.82 1.34 3.48
N VAL A 48 -0.25 0.20 3.09
CA VAL A 48 0.07 -0.91 3.99
C VAL A 48 1.28 -0.57 4.85
N LEU A 49 2.27 0.14 4.33
CA LEU A 49 3.48 0.52 5.07
C LEU A 49 3.24 1.79 5.89
N ALA A 50 3.91 1.86 7.05
CA ALA A 50 4.06 3.13 7.75
C ALA A 50 4.84 4.13 6.87
N PRO A 51 4.60 5.45 6.99
CA PRO A 51 5.27 6.45 6.15
C PRO A 51 6.80 6.35 6.19
N GLU A 52 7.35 6.10 7.37
CA GLU A 52 8.79 5.95 7.61
C GLU A 52 9.30 4.66 6.97
N ALA A 53 8.54 3.56 7.08
CA ALA A 53 8.86 2.28 6.47
C ALA A 53 8.87 2.36 4.94
N TYR A 54 7.90 3.07 4.35
CA TYR A 54 7.82 3.30 2.91
C TYR A 54 8.98 4.18 2.41
N SER A 55 9.30 5.25 3.13
CA SER A 55 10.46 6.09 2.82
C SER A 55 11.77 5.29 2.89
N TYR A 56 11.94 4.47 3.92
CA TYR A 56 13.10 3.61 4.08
C TYR A 56 13.22 2.58 2.94
N LEU A 57 12.10 1.93 2.56
CA LEU A 57 12.08 1.00 1.45
C LEU A 57 12.49 1.67 0.12
N ASN A 58 12.04 2.91 -0.13
CA ASN A 58 12.46 3.69 -1.29
C ASN A 58 13.95 4.06 -1.25
N ASN A 59 14.51 4.31 -0.06
CA ASN A 59 15.94 4.53 0.09
C ASN A 59 16.74 3.26 -0.23
N ILE A 60 16.26 2.08 0.18
CA ILE A 60 16.87 0.79 -0.17
C ILE A 60 16.81 0.59 -1.69
N LYS A 61 15.68 0.90 -2.33
CA LYS A 61 15.52 0.78 -3.80
C LYS A 61 16.62 1.51 -4.56
N SER A 62 17.01 2.69 -4.11
CA SER A 62 18.05 3.51 -4.75
C SER A 62 19.48 3.05 -4.41
N LYS A 63 19.72 2.54 -3.20
CA LYS A 63 21.07 2.17 -2.73
C LYS A 63 21.44 0.73 -3.07
N GLU A 64 20.50 -0.19 -2.87
CA GLU A 64 20.71 -1.63 -2.90
C GLU A 64 19.52 -2.33 -3.59
N PRO A 65 19.45 -2.28 -4.94
CA PRO A 65 18.30 -2.79 -5.68
C PRO A 65 18.09 -4.30 -5.50
N ASN A 66 19.16 -5.08 -5.30
CA ASN A 66 19.06 -6.52 -5.04
C ASN A 66 18.35 -6.83 -3.71
N VAL A 67 18.67 -6.04 -2.67
CA VAL A 67 18.03 -6.17 -1.35
C VAL A 67 16.58 -5.71 -1.42
N TYR A 68 16.32 -4.60 -2.13
CA TYR A 68 14.95 -4.17 -2.41
C TYR A 68 14.15 -5.27 -3.11
N GLN A 69 14.70 -5.93 -4.13
CA GLN A 69 13.99 -6.98 -4.86
C GLN A 69 13.68 -8.19 -3.96
N ALA A 70 14.60 -8.57 -3.07
CA ALA A 70 14.36 -9.64 -2.11
C ALA A 70 13.24 -9.29 -1.13
N ILE A 71 13.25 -8.07 -0.58
CA ILE A 71 12.18 -7.57 0.30
C ILE A 71 10.86 -7.50 -0.47
N PHE A 72 10.90 -7.01 -1.70
CA PHE A 72 9.73 -6.87 -2.56
C PHE A 72 9.10 -8.23 -2.86
N ASN A 73 9.90 -9.25 -3.19
CA ASN A 73 9.40 -10.60 -3.44
C ASN A 73 8.71 -11.17 -2.19
N GLU A 74 9.26 -10.93 -0.99
CA GLU A 74 8.65 -11.38 0.26
C GLU A 74 7.31 -10.67 0.55
N LEU A 75 7.24 -9.35 0.30
CA LEU A 75 6.03 -8.54 0.52
C LEU A 75 4.95 -8.78 -0.54
N MET A 76 5.38 -8.95 -1.80
CA MET A 76 4.53 -9.06 -2.98
C MET A 76 4.70 -10.43 -3.63
N ASN A 77 4.38 -11.48 -2.88
CA ASN A 77 4.30 -12.83 -3.41
C ASN A 77 3.29 -12.91 -4.58
N PRO A 78 3.43 -13.87 -5.52
CA PRO A 78 2.54 -14.00 -6.68
C PRO A 78 1.05 -14.02 -6.33
N GLU A 79 0.67 -14.65 -5.22
CA GLU A 79 -0.72 -14.66 -4.73
C GLU A 79 -1.24 -13.27 -4.35
N VAL A 80 -0.37 -12.42 -3.77
CA VAL A 80 -0.71 -11.05 -3.38
C VAL A 80 -0.91 -10.20 -4.63
N ILE A 81 -0.06 -10.38 -5.64
CA ILE A 81 -0.15 -9.70 -6.93
C ILE A 81 -1.46 -10.06 -7.64
N GLN A 82 -1.84 -11.34 -7.66
CA GLN A 82 -3.10 -11.78 -8.25
C GLN A 82 -4.32 -11.18 -7.55
N LYS A 83 -4.25 -10.95 -6.24
CA LYS A 83 -5.35 -10.40 -5.42
C LYS A 83 -5.27 -8.89 -5.25
N ILE A 84 -4.44 -8.20 -6.02
CA ILE A 84 -4.17 -6.78 -5.77
C ILE A 84 -5.40 -5.88 -5.97
N ASP A 85 -6.23 -6.19 -6.97
CA ASP A 85 -7.47 -5.47 -7.22
C ASP A 85 -8.47 -5.65 -6.08
N TYR A 86 -8.49 -6.84 -5.49
CA TYR A 86 -9.30 -7.13 -4.31
C TYR A 86 -8.80 -6.38 -3.08
N LEU A 87 -7.48 -6.33 -2.86
CA LEU A 87 -6.88 -5.54 -1.78
C LEU A 87 -7.20 -4.05 -1.92
N LEU A 88 -7.10 -3.51 -3.14
CA LEU A 88 -7.49 -2.13 -3.43
C LEU A 88 -8.96 -1.87 -3.11
N ALA A 89 -9.86 -2.76 -3.52
CA ALA A 89 -11.28 -2.64 -3.22
C ALA A 89 -11.56 -2.62 -1.71
N ILE A 90 -10.91 -3.50 -0.93
CA ILE A 90 -11.04 -3.52 0.53
C ILE A 90 -10.54 -2.21 1.14
N ILE A 91 -9.37 -1.73 0.71
CA ILE A 91 -8.76 -0.50 1.23
C ILE A 91 -9.68 0.69 0.98
N GLN A 92 -10.25 0.79 -0.23
CA GLN A 92 -11.18 1.85 -0.60
C GLN A 92 -12.48 1.79 0.22
N GLN A 93 -13.03 0.58 0.43
CA GLN A 93 -14.25 0.39 1.22
C GLN A 93 -14.07 0.71 2.71
N ARG A 94 -12.92 0.35 3.29
CA ARG A 94 -12.65 0.49 4.73
C ARG A 94 -11.96 1.81 5.11
N GLY A 95 -11.58 2.62 4.13
CA GLY A 95 -10.88 3.89 4.36
C GLY A 95 -9.44 3.74 4.85
N GLY A 96 -8.84 2.55 4.71
CA GLY A 96 -7.45 2.28 5.10
C GLY A 96 -7.26 0.96 5.85
N ILE A 97 -6.07 0.80 6.43
CA ILE A 97 -5.64 -0.40 7.16
C ILE A 97 -5.34 -0.01 8.61
N GLN A 98 -5.90 -0.78 9.56
CA GLN A 98 -5.79 -0.52 11.00
C GLN A 98 -4.36 -0.69 11.54
N LYS A 99 -3.62 -1.68 11.04
CA LYS A 99 -2.22 -1.94 11.39
C LYS A 99 -1.34 -1.84 10.16
N ARG A 100 -0.51 -0.79 10.11
CA ARG A 100 0.51 -0.63 9.07
C ARG A 100 1.75 -1.42 9.43
N ILE A 101 2.49 -1.86 8.42
CA ILE A 101 3.78 -2.52 8.59
C ILE A 101 4.78 -1.47 9.10
N PRO A 102 5.35 -1.65 10.30
CA PRO A 102 6.28 -0.69 10.90
C PRO A 102 7.66 -0.78 10.25
N LEU A 103 8.50 0.23 10.51
CA LEU A 103 9.87 0.30 10.02
C LEU A 103 10.71 -0.91 10.43
N ASP A 104 10.56 -1.36 11.68
CA ASP A 104 11.32 -2.50 12.23
C ASP A 104 11.14 -3.78 11.40
N ALA A 105 9.93 -4.00 10.88
CA ALA A 105 9.65 -5.16 10.03
C ALA A 105 10.44 -5.08 8.71
N ILE A 106 10.55 -3.90 8.10
CA ILE A 106 11.34 -3.69 6.88
C ILE A 106 12.84 -3.85 7.16
N ILE A 107 13.33 -3.35 8.30
CA ILE A 107 14.73 -3.54 8.72
C ILE A 107 15.03 -5.03 8.96
N LEU A 108 14.11 -5.78 9.55
CA LEU A 108 14.27 -7.23 9.73
C LEU A 108 14.34 -7.96 8.39
N LEU A 109 13.49 -7.60 7.43
CA LEU A 109 13.52 -8.15 6.07
C LEU A 109 14.83 -7.79 5.35
N GLU A 110 15.30 -6.56 5.50
CA GLU A 110 16.58 -6.11 4.96
C GLU A 110 17.75 -6.93 5.53
N ARG A 111 17.78 -7.13 6.86
CA ARG A 111 18.81 -7.96 7.52
C ARG A 111 18.76 -9.40 7.05
N LYS A 112 17.55 -9.97 6.89
CA LYS A 112 17.33 -11.32 6.36
C LYS A 112 17.87 -11.43 4.93
N ALA A 113 17.54 -10.48 4.07
CA ALA A 113 18.02 -10.42 2.68
C ALA A 113 19.55 -10.26 2.61
N LYS A 114 20.15 -9.50 3.52
CA LYS A 114 21.61 -9.34 3.65
C LYS A 114 22.30 -10.52 4.34
N GLY A 115 21.55 -11.52 4.83
CA GLY A 115 22.10 -12.65 5.58
C GLY A 115 22.71 -12.28 6.94
N ILE A 116 22.38 -11.10 7.48
CA ILE A 116 22.89 -10.63 8.78
C ILE A 116 22.14 -11.37 9.88
N ARG A 117 22.79 -12.36 10.48
CA ARG A 117 22.28 -13.11 11.64
C ARG A 117 22.46 -12.31 12.93
N SER A 118 21.66 -12.65 13.94
CA SER A 118 21.74 -12.11 15.30
C SER A 118 23.16 -12.29 15.84
N LYS A 119 23.88 -11.19 16.13
CA LYS A 119 25.26 -11.25 16.66
C LYS A 119 25.35 -11.61 18.14
N ILE A 120 24.23 -11.76 18.84
CA ILE A 120 24.26 -12.06 20.26
C ILE A 120 24.57 -13.54 20.44
N GLN A 121 25.80 -13.82 20.84
CA GLN A 121 26.27 -15.16 21.15
C GLN A 121 26.08 -15.44 22.65
N VAL A 122 25.45 -16.56 22.97
CA VAL A 122 25.25 -17.09 24.32
C VAL A 122 26.18 -18.28 24.50
N LYS A 123 26.99 -18.25 25.55
CA LYS A 123 27.83 -19.38 25.94
C LYS A 123 27.06 -20.26 26.94
N ARG A 124 26.76 -21.50 26.56
CA ARG A 124 26.19 -22.52 27.46
C ARG A 124 27.19 -23.68 27.59
N GLY A 125 27.95 -23.69 28.68
CA GLY A 125 29.08 -24.62 28.82
C GLY A 125 30.17 -24.30 27.79
N ASP A 126 30.62 -25.32 27.04
CA ASP A 126 31.63 -25.16 25.96
C ASP A 126 31.04 -24.78 24.60
N ASN A 127 29.71 -24.76 24.45
CA ASN A 127 29.07 -24.41 23.19
C ASN A 127 28.69 -22.92 23.14
N ILE A 128 29.13 -22.25 22.07
CA ILE A 128 28.72 -20.89 21.71
C ILE A 128 27.55 -21.02 20.74
N MET A 129 26.41 -20.42 21.08
CA MET A 129 25.17 -20.51 20.30
C MET A 129 24.54 -19.13 20.15
N ASP A 130 23.86 -18.86 19.04
CA ASP A 130 23.14 -17.59 18.86
C ASP A 130 21.92 -17.51 19.81
N LEU A 131 21.65 -16.32 20.36
CA LEU A 131 20.58 -16.10 21.34
C LEU A 131 19.19 -16.48 20.80
N GLY A 132 18.95 -16.32 19.49
CA GLY A 132 17.71 -16.77 18.86
C GLY A 132 17.54 -18.29 18.87
N SER A 133 18.62 -19.03 18.60
CA SER A 133 18.64 -20.50 18.66
C SER A 133 18.53 -21.02 20.09
N PHE A 134 18.98 -20.22 21.07
CA PHE A 134 18.85 -20.52 22.49
C PHE A 134 17.40 -20.39 22.99
N LEU A 135 16.68 -19.35 22.57
CA LEU A 135 15.30 -19.08 23.02
C LEU A 135 14.23 -19.94 22.35
N THR A 136 14.56 -20.63 21.26
CA THR A 136 13.65 -21.50 20.50
C THR A 136 13.72 -22.97 20.93
N LYS A 137 14.65 -23.31 21.82
CA LYS A 137 14.75 -24.62 22.49
C LYS A 137 14.16 -24.55 23.89
#